data_AF-A0A914IPW5-F1
#
_entry.id   AF-A0A914IPW5-F1
#
_cell.length_a   1.000
_cell.length_b   1.000
_cell.length_c   1.000
_cell.angle_alpha   90.00
_cell.angle_beta   90.00
_cell.angle_gamma   90.00
#
_symmetry.space_group_name_H-M   'P 1'
#
loop_
_entity.id
_entity.type
_entity.pdbx_description
1 polymer ?
#
loop_
_entity_poly.entity_id
_entity_poly.type
_entity_poly.pdbx_seq_one_letter_code
_entity_poly.pdbx_strand_id
1 'polypeptide(L)'
;MARERGIAKKTKDPNAPKRALTAYFLWLQENRESIKKPGMSATEVAKAAGEKWRGLTDKSKWEKMAEEDKKRYDREIAAYKNH
;
A
#
# COMPACT_ATOMS: atom_id res chain seq x y z
N MET A 1 22.48 -0.09 13.33
CA MET A 1 21.13 0.52 13.40
C MET A 1 20.32 0.09 12.17
N ALA A 2 19.83 -1.15 12.15
CA ALA A 2 18.98 -1.64 11.07
C ALA A 2 17.52 -1.54 11.49
N ARG A 3 16.76 -0.63 10.88
CA ARG A 3 15.30 -0.64 10.99
C ARG A 3 14.77 -1.74 10.07
N GLU A 4 14.87 -2.99 10.52
CA GLU A 4 14.23 -4.14 9.93
C GLU A 4 12.71 -3.95 10.02
N ARG A 5 12.09 -3.50 8.93
CA ARG A 5 10.65 -3.64 8.75
C ARG A 5 10.36 -5.10 8.45
N GLY A 6 10.29 -5.90 9.52
CA GLY A 6 9.77 -7.26 9.51
C GLY A 6 8.33 -7.28 9.02
N ILE A 7 8.14 -7.30 7.70
CA ILE A 7 7.01 -8.02 7.13
C ILE A 7 7.57 -9.44 7.05
N ALA A 8 7.29 -10.25 8.06
CA ALA A 8 7.31 -11.69 7.91
C ALA A 8 6.52 -11.95 6.62
N LYS A 9 7.23 -12.28 5.55
CA LYS A 9 6.65 -12.71 4.28
C LYS A 9 6.02 -14.06 4.61
N LYS A 10 4.84 -14.02 5.23
CA LYS A 10 3.88 -15.12 5.22
C LYS A 10 3.81 -15.47 3.75
N THR A 11 4.34 -16.64 3.44
CA THR A 11 4.51 -17.24 2.12
C THR A 11 3.20 -17.12 1.36
N LYS A 12 2.96 -15.95 0.76
CA LYS A 12 2.04 -15.84 -0.36
C LYS A 12 2.83 -16.45 -1.48
N ASP A 13 2.26 -17.48 -2.06
CA ASP A 13 2.85 -18.28 -3.11
C ASP A 13 3.63 -17.37 -4.06
N PRO A 14 4.86 -17.71 -4.43
CA PRO A 14 5.65 -16.87 -5.35
C PRO A 14 4.93 -16.63 -6.69
N ASN A 15 3.97 -17.49 -7.03
CA ASN A 15 3.11 -17.40 -8.20
C ASN A 15 1.84 -16.58 -7.96
N ALA A 16 1.46 -16.32 -6.71
CA ALA A 16 0.27 -15.52 -6.40
C ALA A 16 0.55 -14.06 -6.76
N PRO A 17 -0.31 -13.45 -7.58
CA PRO A 17 -0.11 -12.08 -8.00
C PRO A 17 -0.17 -11.15 -6.80
N LYS A 18 0.64 -10.10 -6.88
CA LYS A 18 0.77 -9.15 -5.79
C LYS A 18 -0.54 -8.37 -5.66
N ARG A 19 -1.20 -8.51 -4.50
CA ARG A 19 -2.45 -7.84 -4.17
C ARG A 19 -2.44 -6.37 -4.57
N ALA A 20 -3.54 -5.94 -5.21
CA ALA A 20 -3.74 -4.58 -5.64
C ALA A 20 -3.47 -3.60 -4.49
N LEU A 21 -2.74 -2.53 -4.78
CA LEU A 21 -2.55 -1.44 -3.84
C LEU A 21 -3.76 -0.51 -3.92
N THR A 22 -4.43 -0.31 -2.78
CA THR A 22 -5.55 0.64 -2.72
C THR A 22 -5.04 2.09 -2.77
N ALA A 23 -5.94 3.03 -3.04
CA ALA A 23 -5.62 4.46 -3.13
C ALA A 23 -4.87 4.95 -1.87
N TYR A 24 -5.33 4.47 -0.70
CA TYR A 24 -4.67 4.74 0.58
C TYR A 24 -3.25 4.15 0.65
N PHE A 25 -3.03 2.93 0.18
CA PHE A 25 -1.69 2.30 0.20
C PHE A 25 -0.72 2.94 -0.78
N LEU A 26 -1.19 3.36 -1.96
CA LEU A 26 -0.38 4.13 -2.92
C LEU A 26 0.02 5.48 -2.32
N TRP A 27 -0.97 6.20 -1.77
CA TRP A 27 -0.73 7.47 -1.09
C TRP A 27 0.24 7.32 0.09
N LEU A 28 0.05 6.28 0.91
CA LEU A 28 0.91 5.96 2.04
C LEU A 28 2.31 5.52 1.59
N GLN A 29 2.49 4.88 0.43
CA GLN A 29 3.83 4.52 -0.08
C GLN A 29 4.66 5.77 -0.41
N GLU A 30 4.06 6.76 -1.09
CA GLU A 30 4.73 8.03 -1.36
C GLU A 30 4.88 8.87 -0.09
N ASN A 31 3.83 8.97 0.73
CA ASN A 31 3.84 9.86 1.88
C ASN A 31 4.53 9.26 3.10
N ARG A 32 4.66 7.94 3.23
CA ARG A 32 5.37 7.34 4.38
C ARG A 32 6.81 7.82 4.43
N GLU A 33 7.46 8.11 3.30
CA GLU A 33 8.87 8.52 3.31
C GLU A 33 8.99 9.97 3.78
N SER A 34 8.05 10.82 3.37
CA SER A 34 7.90 12.19 3.90
C SER A 34 7.43 12.26 5.36
N ILE A 35 6.57 11.33 5.81
CA ILE A 35 6.03 11.32 7.19
C ILE A 35 6.98 10.59 8.15
N LYS A 36 7.72 9.57 7.68
CA LYS A 36 8.67 8.81 8.50
C LYS A 36 9.89 9.67 8.81
N LYS A 37 9.79 10.43 9.88
CA LYS A 37 10.93 11.13 10.49
C LYS A 37 11.80 10.14 11.28
N PRO A 38 13.14 10.32 11.30
CA PRO A 38 14.01 9.54 12.18
C PRO A 38 13.60 9.82 13.64
N GLY A 39 13.15 8.77 14.35
CA GLY A 39 12.62 8.86 15.72
C GLY A 39 11.12 8.60 15.85
N MET A 40 10.32 8.75 14.80
CA MET A 40 8.88 8.41 14.86
C MET A 40 8.64 6.90 14.74
N SER A 41 7.68 6.40 15.52
CA SER A 41 7.21 5.02 15.45
C SER A 41 6.33 4.81 14.21
N ALA A 42 6.23 3.57 13.73
CA ALA A 42 5.34 3.26 12.61
C ALA A 42 3.87 3.57 12.93
N THR A 43 3.49 3.48 14.21
CA THR A 43 2.14 3.78 14.72
C THR A 43 1.81 5.26 14.61
N GLU A 44 2.76 6.13 15.00
CA GLU A 44 2.62 7.60 14.89
C GLU A 44 2.49 8.03 13.43
N VAL A 45 3.34 7.46 12.57
CA VAL A 45 3.29 7.68 11.12
C VAL A 45 1.94 7.24 10.55
N ALA A 46 1.41 6.08 10.97
CA ALA A 46 0.12 5.58 10.51
C ALA A 46 -1.06 6.43 10.98
N LYS A 47 -1.04 6.94 12.23
CA LYS A 47 -2.05 7.88 12.74
C LYS A 47 -2.07 9.17 11.93
N ALA A 48 -0.93 9.85 11.82
CA ALA A 48 -0.81 11.10 11.06
C ALA A 48 -1.17 10.90 9.58
N ALA A 49 -0.82 9.74 9.00
CA ALA A 49 -1.19 9.38 7.65
C ALA A 49 -2.70 9.19 7.49
N GLY A 50 -3.37 8.51 8.44
CA GLY A 50 -4.82 8.32 8.42
C GLY A 50 -5.58 9.64 8.52
N GLU A 51 -5.11 10.58 9.35
CA GLU A 51 -5.71 11.91 9.48
C GLU A 51 -5.54 12.73 8.20
N LYS A 52 -4.33 12.76 7.62
CA LYS A 52 -4.11 13.40 6.31
C LYS A 52 -4.95 12.78 5.20
N TRP A 53 -5.07 11.46 5.17
CA TRP A 53 -5.90 10.77 4.18
C TRP A 53 -7.40 11.08 4.33
N ARG A 54 -7.88 11.23 5.57
CA ARG A 54 -9.27 11.68 5.80
C ARG A 54 -9.48 13.12 5.36
N GLY A 55 -8.50 14.00 5.58
CA GLY A 55 -8.55 15.41 5.17
C GLY A 55 -8.26 15.67 3.69
N LEU A 56 -7.75 14.68 2.95
CA LEU A 56 -7.57 14.78 1.50
C LEU A 56 -8.93 14.76 0.80
N THR A 57 -9.28 15.85 0.15
CA THR A 57 -10.49 15.92 -0.70
C THR A 57 -10.20 15.35 -2.09
N ASP A 58 -8.98 15.51 -2.58
CA ASP A 58 -8.55 14.98 -3.89
C ASP A 58 -7.94 13.59 -3.75
N LYS A 59 -8.82 12.58 -3.62
CA LYS A 59 -8.43 11.17 -3.65
C LYS A 59 -8.53 10.58 -5.05
N SER A 60 -9.23 11.26 -5.97
CA SER A 60 -9.50 10.83 -7.34
C SER A 60 -8.25 10.38 -8.11
N LYS A 61 -7.12 11.09 -8.00
CA LYS A 61 -5.88 10.65 -8.66
C LYS A 61 -5.35 9.32 -8.10
N TRP A 62 -5.48 9.08 -6.81
CA TRP A 62 -5.05 7.85 -6.13
C TRP A 62 -6.06 6.73 -6.32
N GLU A 63 -7.36 7.05 -6.35
CA GLU A 63 -8.44 6.12 -6.68
C GLU A 63 -8.33 5.64 -8.12
N LYS A 64 -8.03 6.52 -9.08
CA LYS A 64 -7.77 6.12 -10.47
C LYS A 64 -6.56 5.20 -10.58
N MET A 65 -5.45 5.54 -9.93
CA MET A 65 -4.27 4.65 -9.90
C MET A 65 -4.56 3.31 -9.24
N ALA A 66 -5.33 3.31 -8.15
CA ALA A 66 -5.72 2.09 -7.45
C ALA A 66 -6.70 1.23 -8.25
N GLU A 67 -7.60 1.86 -9.02
CA GLU A 67 -8.52 1.16 -9.90
C GLU A 67 -7.76 0.46 -11.03
N GLU A 68 -6.77 1.14 -11.63
CA GLU A 68 -5.90 0.53 -12.65
C GLU A 68 -5.06 -0.63 -12.07
N ASP A 69 -4.49 -0.45 -10.88
CA ASP A 69 -3.75 -1.52 -10.18
C ASP A 69 -4.68 -2.68 -9.78
N LYS A 70 -5.92 -2.39 -9.38
CA LYS A 70 -6.96 -3.38 -9.12
C LYS A 70 -7.31 -4.16 -10.37
N LYS A 71 -7.50 -3.51 -11.53
CA LYS A 71 -7.75 -4.19 -12.81
C LYS A 71 -6.56 -5.07 -13.23
N ARG A 72 -5.32 -4.62 -12.99
CA ARG A 72 -4.13 -5.47 -13.20
C ARG A 72 -4.19 -6.71 -12.32
N TYR A 73 -4.37 -6.52 -11.01
CA TYR A 73 -4.43 -7.62 -10.05
C TYR A 73 -5.59 -8.59 -10.33
N ASP A 74 -6.75 -8.09 -10.73
CA ASP A 74 -7.92 -8.90 -11.06
C ASP A 74 -7.65 -9.83 -12.26
N ARG A 75 -6.99 -9.31 -13.31
CA ARG A 75 -6.54 -10.12 -14.44
C ARG A 75 -5.52 -11.17 -14.03
N GLU A 76 -4.52 -10.77 -13.25
CA GLU A 76 -3.46 -11.68 -12.82
C GLU A 76 -3.99 -12.75 -11.87
N ILE A 77 -4.89 -12.40 -10.93
CA ILE A 77 -5.44 -13.35 -9.95
C ILE A 77 -6.45 -14.30 -10.61
N ALA A 78 -7.18 -13.83 -11.64
CA ALA A 78 -8.02 -14.69 -12.45
C ALA A 78 -7.16 -15.73 -13.20
N ALA A 79 -6.05 -15.31 -13.80
CA ALA A 79 -5.10 -16.23 -14.44
C ALA A 79 -4.46 -17.20 -13.43
N TYR A 80 -4.11 -16.73 -12.23
CA TYR A 80 -3.55 -17.56 -11.16
C TYR A 80 -4.55 -18.57 -10.58
N LYS A 81 -5.82 -18.16 -10.36
CA LYS A 81 -6.87 -19.04 -9.85
C LYS A 81 -7.33 -20.10 -10.85
N ASN A 82 -7.08 -19.86 -12.14
CA ASN A 82 -7.42 -20.78 -13.22
C ASN A 82 -6.28 -21.78 -13.53
N HIS A 83 -5.21 -21.77 -12.75
CA HIS A 83 -4.11 -22.75 -12.80
C HIS A 83 -4.17 -23.63 -11.54
#